data_AF-A0A4Q9QJ23-F1
#
_entry.id   AF-A0A4Q9QJ23-F1
#
_cell.length_a   1.000
_cell.length_b   1.000
_cell.length_c   1.000
_cell.angle_alpha   90.00
_cell.angle_beta   90.00
_cell.angle_gamma   90.00
#
_symmetry.space_group_name_H-M   'P 1'
#
loop_
_entity.id
_entity.type
_entity.pdbx_description
1 polymer ?
#
loop_
_entity_poly.entity_id
_entity_poly.type
_entity_poly.pdbx_seq_one_letter_code
_entity_poly.pdbx_strand_id
1 'polypeptide(L)'
;MKTTGKMLVGERAFCLALLLASLFILVQAYAIAGLSSISSPGAFPLGISLILVVSATRVLFALRHKQPAAYGGWLDTLRQFCHLHFPRRVLVFILLATVYLAAIQWASFYVSTFVFLLLSIAYLRNGRLMGALLTSVLSVLLIYLLFTLAFSVYLP
;
A
#
# COMPACT_ATOMS: atom_id res chain seq x y z
N MET A 1 16.12 -25.38 20.56
CA MET A 1 15.31 -24.47 21.40
C MET A 1 14.25 -23.81 20.52
N LYS A 2 12.96 -24.17 20.65
CA LYS A 2 11.87 -23.45 19.97
C LYS A 2 11.71 -22.12 20.69
N THR A 3 12.16 -21.03 20.08
CA THR A 3 11.84 -19.69 20.54
C THR A 3 10.34 -19.49 20.35
N THR A 4 9.58 -19.70 21.41
CA THR A 4 8.14 -19.39 21.45
C THR A 4 8.00 -17.88 21.30
N GLY A 5 7.94 -17.42 20.05
CA GLY A 5 7.84 -16.01 19.71
C GLY A 5 6.55 -15.44 20.28
N LYS A 6 6.68 -14.60 21.31
CA LYS A 6 5.57 -13.87 21.91
C LYS A 6 4.86 -13.05 20.82
N MET A 7 3.54 -13.01 20.82
CA MET A 7 2.76 -12.14 19.91
C MET A 7 3.03 -10.68 20.27
N LEU A 8 3.16 -9.83 19.25
CA LEU A 8 3.18 -8.38 19.46
C LEU A 8 1.77 -7.92 19.88
N VAL A 9 1.72 -6.87 20.68
CA VAL A 9 0.47 -6.33 21.22
C VAL A 9 -0.39 -5.80 20.05
N GLY A 10 -1.63 -6.27 19.98
CA GLY A 10 -2.58 -5.89 18.91
C GLY A 10 -2.30 -6.51 17.54
N GLU A 11 -1.28 -7.36 17.38
CA GLU A 11 -0.91 -8.01 16.11
C GLU A 11 -2.09 -8.79 15.50
N ARG A 12 -2.87 -9.48 16.33
CA ARG A 12 -4.06 -10.20 15.87
C ARG A 12 -5.16 -9.27 15.36
N ALA A 13 -5.41 -8.15 16.05
CA ALA A 13 -6.39 -7.16 15.64
C ALA A 13 -5.94 -6.46 14.35
N PHE A 14 -4.64 -6.16 14.21
CA PHE A 14 -4.04 -5.63 12.98
C PHE A 14 -4.25 -6.58 11.81
N CYS A 15 -3.87 -7.85 11.97
CA CYS A 15 -4.02 -8.86 10.92
C CYS A 15 -5.48 -9.07 10.53
N LEU A 16 -6.41 -9.02 11.48
CA LEU A 16 -7.83 -9.09 11.19
C LEU A 16 -8.30 -7.86 10.39
N ALA A 17 -7.89 -6.65 10.79
CA ALA A 17 -8.23 -5.42 10.08
C ALA A 17 -7.64 -5.42 8.66
N LEU A 18 -6.38 -5.86 8.50
CA LEU A 18 -5.75 -6.04 7.18
C LEU A 18 -6.49 -7.06 6.32
N LEU A 19 -6.94 -8.18 6.91
CA LEU A 19 -7.71 -9.19 6.19
C LEU A 19 -9.05 -8.61 5.70
N LEU A 20 -9.77 -7.89 6.55
CA LEU A 20 -11.02 -7.21 6.18
C LEU A 20 -10.80 -6.15 5.09
N ALA A 21 -9.77 -5.32 5.23
CA ALA A 21 -9.43 -4.30 4.24
C ALA A 21 -9.04 -4.93 2.88
N SER A 22 -8.24 -5.99 2.88
CA SER A 22 -7.86 -6.70 1.65
C SER A 22 -9.04 -7.39 0.96
N LEU A 23 -9.96 -7.98 1.71
CA LEU A 23 -11.22 -8.51 1.18
C LEU A 23 -12.08 -7.39 0.56
N PHE A 24 -12.20 -6.25 1.24
CA PHE A 24 -12.91 -5.09 0.71
C PHE A 24 -12.32 -4.62 -0.63
N ILE A 25 -10.99 -4.48 -0.70
CA ILE A 25 -10.29 -4.12 -1.94
C ILE A 25 -10.51 -5.18 -3.02
N LEU A 26 -10.50 -6.47 -2.69
CA LEU A 26 -10.73 -7.56 -3.64
C LEU A 26 -12.13 -7.45 -4.27
N VAL A 27 -13.16 -7.21 -3.45
CA VAL A 27 -14.53 -7.01 -3.92
C VAL A 27 -14.62 -5.77 -4.81
N GLN A 28 -14.01 -4.66 -4.41
CA GLN A 28 -14.00 -3.43 -5.20
C GLN A 28 -13.27 -3.61 -6.53
N ALA A 29 -12.13 -4.31 -6.53
CA ALA A 29 -11.35 -4.59 -7.73
C ALA A 29 -12.12 -5.48 -8.71
N TYR A 30 -12.80 -6.51 -8.19
CA TYR A 30 -13.68 -7.37 -8.99
C TYR A 30 -14.86 -6.57 -9.57
N ALA A 31 -15.43 -5.62 -8.83
CA ALA A 31 -16.51 -4.77 -9.32
C ALA A 31 -16.08 -3.81 -10.45
N ILE A 32 -14.81 -3.40 -10.51
CA ILE A 32 -14.32 -2.46 -11.54
C ILE A 32 -14.22 -3.11 -12.92
N ALA A 33 -13.72 -4.35 -13.01
CA ALA A 33 -13.40 -4.97 -14.31
C ALA A 33 -13.79 -6.45 -14.44
N GLY A 34 -14.29 -7.07 -13.37
CA GLY A 34 -14.56 -8.52 -13.32
C GLY A 34 -13.32 -9.33 -13.70
N LEU A 35 -13.51 -10.29 -14.61
CA LEU A 35 -12.44 -11.10 -15.22
C LEU A 35 -12.29 -10.82 -16.73
N SER A 36 -12.66 -9.61 -17.17
CA SER A 36 -12.76 -9.27 -18.60
C SER A 36 -11.42 -9.31 -19.33
N SER A 37 -10.32 -8.92 -18.68
CA SER A 37 -8.97 -8.93 -19.26
C SER A 37 -7.89 -8.84 -18.20
N ILE A 38 -6.74 -9.48 -18.46
CA ILE A 38 -5.51 -9.44 -17.64
C ILE A 38 -4.92 -8.02 -17.60
N SER A 39 -5.14 -7.23 -18.65
CA SER A 39 -4.68 -5.83 -18.74
C SER A 39 -5.80 -4.84 -18.42
N SER A 40 -6.85 -5.25 -17.71
CA SER A 40 -7.90 -4.33 -17.28
C SER A 40 -7.44 -3.45 -16.11
N PRO A 41 -8.02 -2.24 -15.92
CA PRO A 41 -7.71 -1.37 -14.79
C PRO A 41 -7.92 -2.03 -13.41
N GLY A 42 -8.81 -3.03 -13.32
CA GLY A 42 -9.07 -3.79 -12.08
C GLY A 42 -8.15 -4.99 -11.87
N ALA A 43 -7.43 -5.47 -12.89
CA ALA A 43 -6.63 -6.70 -12.80
C ALA A 43 -5.49 -6.58 -11.80
N PHE A 44 -4.79 -5.43 -11.77
CA PHE A 44 -3.68 -5.21 -10.86
C PHE A 44 -4.12 -5.12 -9.38
N PRO A 45 -5.12 -4.29 -9.02
CA PRO A 45 -5.71 -4.32 -7.68
C PRO A 45 -6.24 -5.71 -7.25
N LEU A 46 -6.84 -6.47 -8.18
CA LEU A 46 -7.35 -7.82 -7.92
C LEU A 46 -6.20 -8.78 -7.56
N GLY A 47 -5.12 -8.78 -8.34
CA GLY A 47 -3.94 -9.62 -8.07
C GLY A 47 -3.30 -9.31 -6.72
N ILE A 48 -3.08 -8.02 -6.41
CA ILE A 48 -2.47 -7.61 -5.14
C ILE A 48 -3.38 -7.94 -3.94
N SER A 49 -4.67 -7.66 -4.04
CA SER A 49 -5.62 -7.97 -2.96
C SER A 49 -5.72 -9.47 -2.69
N LEU A 50 -5.66 -10.32 -3.73
CA LEU A 50 -5.61 -11.77 -3.56
C LEU A 50 -4.35 -12.21 -2.78
N ILE A 51 -3.18 -11.69 -3.15
CA ILE A 51 -1.90 -11.99 -2.45
C ILE A 51 -1.98 -11.53 -0.99
N LEU A 52 -2.55 -10.36 -0.73
CA LEU A 52 -2.76 -9.82 0.61
C LEU A 52 -3.69 -10.70 1.44
N VAL A 53 -4.83 -11.14 0.89
CA VAL A 53 -5.78 -12.04 1.57
C VAL A 53 -5.09 -13.34 1.94
N VAL A 54 -4.38 -13.98 1.01
CA VAL A 54 -3.67 -15.25 1.26
C VAL A 54 -2.61 -15.06 2.35
N SER A 55 -1.82 -13.99 2.26
CA SER A 55 -0.75 -13.70 3.22
C SER A 55 -1.31 -13.40 4.60
N ALA A 56 -2.32 -12.52 4.72
CA ALA A 56 -2.96 -12.17 5.97
C ALA A 56 -3.63 -13.38 6.62
N THR A 57 -4.28 -14.23 5.83
CA THR A 57 -4.88 -15.49 6.31
C THR A 57 -3.83 -16.42 6.88
N ARG A 58 -2.70 -16.63 6.18
CA ARG A 58 -1.59 -17.45 6.68
C ARG A 58 -1.00 -16.91 7.98
N VAL A 59 -0.79 -15.59 8.06
CA VAL A 59 -0.30 -14.94 9.28
C VAL A 59 -1.29 -15.14 10.44
N LEU A 60 -2.59 -14.99 10.19
CA LEU A 60 -3.63 -15.21 11.20
C LEU A 60 -3.65 -16.66 11.72
N PHE A 61 -3.47 -17.65 10.84
CA PHE A 61 -3.32 -19.06 11.22
C PHE A 61 -2.05 -19.32 12.05
N ALA A 62 -0.93 -18.69 11.69
CA ALA A 62 0.31 -18.80 12.46
C ALA A 62 0.16 -18.16 13.85
N LEU A 63 -0.58 -17.05 13.96
CA LEU A 63 -0.84 -16.35 15.22
C LEU A 63 -1.73 -17.15 16.17
N ARG A 64 -2.61 -18.04 15.68
CA ARG A 64 -3.44 -18.91 16.54
C ARG A 64 -2.63 -19.77 17.51
N HIS A 65 -1.38 -20.08 17.17
CA HIS A 65 -0.51 -20.97 17.97
C HIS A 65 0.37 -20.21 18.97
N LYS A 66 0.33 -18.88 18.97
CA LYS A 66 1.16 -18.05 19.85
C LYS A 66 0.33 -17.54 21.04
N GLN A 67 0.99 -17.37 22.19
CA GLN A 67 0.34 -16.87 23.39
C GLN A 67 0.21 -15.33 23.34
N PRO A 68 -0.93 -14.76 23.78
CA PRO A 68 -1.11 -13.32 23.86
C PRO A 68 -0.15 -12.71 24.89
N ALA A 69 0.50 -11.61 24.52
CA ALA A 69 1.31 -10.85 25.47
C ALA A 69 0.40 -10.15 26.49
N ALA A 70 0.64 -10.39 27.78
CA ALA A 70 -0.06 -9.72 28.88
C ALA A 70 0.53 -8.32 29.08
N TYR A 71 -0.22 -7.28 28.72
CA TYR A 71 0.11 -5.89 29.04
C TYR A 71 -1.13 -5.15 29.57
N GLY A 72 -0.89 -4.17 30.44
CA GLY A 72 -1.92 -3.39 31.12
C GLY A 72 -2.52 -2.30 30.23
N GLY A 73 -3.84 -2.11 30.33
CA GLY A 73 -4.56 -0.97 29.76
C GLY A 73 -4.83 -1.01 28.25
N TRP A 74 -6.06 -0.65 27.86
CA TRP A 74 -6.48 -0.56 26.45
C TRP A 74 -5.81 0.60 25.69
N LEU A 75 -5.48 1.69 26.39
CA LEU A 75 -4.86 2.89 25.79
C LEU A 75 -3.37 2.68 25.46
N ASP A 76 -2.61 2.01 26.33
CA ASP A 76 -1.20 1.71 26.09
C ASP A 76 -1.04 0.70 24.96
N THR A 77 -1.96 -0.28 24.89
CA THR A 77 -2.10 -1.23 23.77
C THR A 77 -2.28 -0.50 22.43
N LEU A 78 -3.16 0.51 22.35
CA LEU A 78 -3.42 1.27 21.12
C LEU A 78 -2.22 2.15 20.71
N ARG A 79 -1.58 2.83 21.66
CA ARG A 79 -0.39 3.66 21.36
C ARG A 79 0.75 2.81 20.81
N GLN A 80 1.01 1.67 21.44
CA GLN A 80 2.06 0.77 21.02
C GLN A 80 1.75 0.12 19.67
N PHE A 81 0.48 -0.22 19.42
CA PHE A 81 0.01 -0.70 18.12
C PHE A 81 0.27 0.30 16.99
N CYS A 82 -0.15 1.56 17.15
CA CYS A 82 0.06 2.58 16.12
C CYS A 82 1.55 2.81 15.87
N HIS A 83 2.36 2.86 16.93
CA HIS A 83 3.79 3.08 16.79
C HIS A 83 4.51 1.92 16.09
N LEU A 84 4.13 0.67 16.37
CA LEU A 84 4.76 -0.52 15.80
C LEU A 84 4.27 -0.83 14.37
N HIS A 85 2.98 -0.66 14.10
CA HIS A 85 2.37 -1.07 12.83
C HIS A 85 2.30 0.06 11.79
N PHE A 86 2.30 1.32 12.21
CA PHE A 86 2.21 2.49 11.33
C PHE A 86 3.45 3.38 11.47
N PRO A 87 4.63 2.95 10.98
CA PRO A 87 5.81 3.79 11.00
C PRO A 87 5.56 5.08 10.22
N ARG A 88 6.08 6.21 10.71
CA ARG A 88 5.86 7.56 10.16
C ARG A 88 6.02 7.63 8.63
N ARG A 89 6.96 6.86 8.07
CA ARG A 89 7.20 6.79 6.62
C ARG A 89 5.98 6.28 5.84
N VAL A 90 5.31 5.25 6.35
CA VAL A 90 4.09 4.69 5.73
C VAL A 90 2.96 5.70 5.79
N LEU A 91 2.77 6.38 6.94
CA LEU A 91 1.74 7.41 7.08
C LEU A 91 1.97 8.59 6.13
N VAL A 92 3.21 9.07 6.00
CA VAL A 92 3.57 10.13 5.04
C VAL A 92 3.30 9.67 3.60
N PHE A 93 3.63 8.42 3.27
CA PHE A 93 3.39 7.89 1.93
C PHE A 93 1.90 7.73 1.62
N ILE A 94 1.09 7.25 2.59
CA ILE A 94 -0.37 7.20 2.47
C ILE A 94 -0.93 8.59 2.24
N LEU A 95 -0.52 9.58 3.03
CA LEU A 95 -0.95 10.96 2.88
C LEU A 95 -0.58 11.50 1.49
N LEU A 96 0.66 11.29 1.05
CA LEU A 96 1.13 11.75 -0.26
C LEU A 96 0.36 11.08 -1.40
N ALA A 97 0.04 9.78 -1.27
CA ALA A 97 -0.77 9.05 -2.24
C ALA A 97 -2.23 9.55 -2.27
N THR A 98 -2.82 9.86 -1.10
CA THR A 98 -4.16 10.45 -1.02
C THR A 98 -4.21 11.84 -1.66
N VAL A 99 -3.22 12.70 -1.38
CA VAL A 99 -3.10 14.02 -2.01
C VAL A 99 -2.93 13.89 -3.52
N TYR A 100 -2.11 12.95 -3.97
CA TYR A 100 -1.94 12.65 -5.40
C TYR A 100 -3.26 12.24 -6.06
N LEU A 101 -4.01 11.29 -5.48
CA LEU A 101 -5.30 10.85 -6.02
C LEU A 101 -6.31 12.00 -6.12
N ALA A 102 -6.35 12.88 -5.11
CA ALA A 102 -7.19 14.08 -5.16
C ALA A 102 -6.70 15.08 -6.22
N ALA A 103 -5.38 15.27 -6.35
CA ALA A 103 -4.77 16.21 -7.28
C ALA A 103 -5.01 15.82 -8.76
N ILE A 104 -5.07 14.52 -9.09
CA ILE A 104 -5.35 14.06 -10.47
C ILE A 104 -6.70 14.58 -10.98
N GLN A 105 -7.68 14.85 -10.11
CA GLN A 105 -8.97 15.39 -10.56
C GLN A 105 -8.90 16.85 -11.01
N TRP A 106 -7.90 17.61 -10.54
CA TRP A 106 -7.76 19.04 -10.81
C TRP A 106 -6.57 19.37 -11.71
N ALA A 107 -5.53 18.53 -11.68
CA ALA A 107 -4.31 18.66 -12.47
C ALA A 107 -4.09 17.41 -13.33
N SER A 108 -3.51 17.57 -14.53
CA SER A 108 -3.22 16.46 -15.43
C SER A 108 -2.45 15.32 -14.74
N PHE A 109 -2.74 14.08 -15.14
CA PHE A 109 -2.15 12.87 -14.56
C PHE A 109 -0.62 12.94 -14.51
N TYR A 110 0.01 13.42 -15.59
CA TYR A 110 1.46 13.51 -15.70
C TYR A 110 2.10 14.48 -14.70
N VAL A 111 1.50 15.66 -14.51
CA VAL A 111 2.01 16.67 -13.57
C VAL A 111 1.89 16.17 -12.14
N SER A 112 0.72 15.63 -11.79
CA SER A 112 0.46 15.04 -10.48
C SER A 112 1.41 13.87 -10.18
N THR A 113 1.65 12.99 -11.17
CA THR A 113 2.56 11.83 -11.02
C THR A 113 4.01 12.27 -10.86
N PHE A 114 4.45 13.26 -11.64
CA PHE A 114 5.81 13.81 -11.53
C PHE A 114 6.06 14.40 -10.13
N VAL A 115 5.14 15.25 -9.65
CA VAL A 115 5.25 15.86 -8.32
C VAL A 115 5.20 14.80 -7.22
N PHE A 116 4.29 13.84 -7.34
CA PHE A 116 4.18 12.71 -6.40
C PHE A 116 5.48 11.91 -6.31
N LEU A 117 6.05 11.51 -7.45
CA LEU A 117 7.30 10.74 -7.51
C LEU A 117 8.49 11.56 -6.99
N LEU A 118 8.57 12.84 -7.37
CA LEU A 118 9.64 13.72 -6.92
C LEU A 118 9.64 13.85 -5.40
N LEU A 119 8.48 14.16 -4.80
CA LEU A 119 8.32 14.29 -3.35
C LEU A 119 8.57 12.95 -2.64
N SER A 120 8.05 11.84 -3.18
CA SER A 120 8.24 10.50 -2.65
C SER A 120 9.72 10.12 -2.59
N ILE A 121 10.44 10.26 -3.70
CA ILE A 121 11.85 9.85 -3.81
C ILE A 121 12.74 10.81 -3.03
N ALA A 122 12.47 12.12 -3.05
CA ALA A 122 13.19 13.09 -2.24
C ALA A 122 13.08 12.78 -0.74
N TYR A 123 11.87 12.45 -0.28
CA TYR A 123 11.60 12.07 1.09
C TYR A 123 12.27 10.74 1.48
N LEU A 124 12.22 9.72 0.62
CA LEU A 124 12.79 8.40 0.92
C LEU A 124 14.32 8.37 0.85
N ARG A 125 14.93 9.24 0.03
CA ARG A 125 16.37 9.25 -0.29
C ARG A 125 17.18 10.30 0.48
N ASN A 126 16.63 10.85 1.58
CA ASN A 126 17.32 11.84 2.44
C ASN A 126 17.91 13.03 1.63
N GLY A 127 17.15 13.60 0.69
CA GLY A 127 17.50 14.90 0.09
C GLY A 127 18.45 14.89 -1.11
N ARG A 128 18.76 13.74 -1.73
CA ARG A 128 19.46 13.71 -3.05
C ARG A 128 18.53 14.10 -4.19
N LEU A 129 18.18 15.39 -4.28
CA LEU A 129 17.20 15.95 -5.21
C LEU A 129 17.54 15.68 -6.68
N MET A 130 18.81 15.79 -7.09
CA MET A 130 19.21 15.48 -8.47
C MET A 130 18.90 14.03 -8.87
N GLY A 131 19.18 13.08 -7.96
CA GLY A 131 18.90 11.68 -8.19
C GLY A 131 17.40 11.38 -8.16
N ALA A 132 16.64 12.11 -7.34
CA ALA A 132 15.18 12.03 -7.30
C ALA A 132 14.54 12.57 -8.58
N LEU A 133 15.06 13.67 -9.12
CA LEU A 133 14.55 14.30 -10.33
C LEU A 133 14.77 13.39 -11.55
N LEU A 134 15.99 12.87 -11.74
CA LEU A 134 16.29 11.96 -12.85
C LEU A 134 15.45 10.68 -12.79
N THR A 135 15.33 10.07 -11.61
CA THR A 135 14.52 8.86 -11.44
C THR A 135 13.03 9.13 -11.65
N SER A 136 12.51 10.27 -11.17
CA SER A 136 11.12 10.65 -11.41
C SER A 136 10.82 10.87 -12.89
N VAL A 137 11.69 11.58 -13.61
CA VAL A 137 11.53 11.78 -15.07
C VAL A 137 11.54 10.45 -15.80
N LEU A 138 12.53 9.59 -15.49
CA LEU A 138 12.64 8.26 -16.11
C LEU A 138 11.41 7.38 -15.81
N SER A 139 10.92 7.41 -14.58
CA SER A 139 9.71 6.70 -14.18
C SER A 139 8.47 7.23 -14.89
N VAL A 140 8.27 8.54 -15.00
CA VAL A 140 7.15 9.13 -15.74
C VAL A 140 7.22 8.74 -17.22
N LEU A 141 8.41 8.76 -17.83
CA LEU A 141 8.60 8.32 -19.22
C LEU A 141 8.23 6.85 -19.39
N LEU A 142 8.67 5.98 -18.49
CA LEU A 142 8.32 4.56 -18.52
C LEU A 142 6.81 4.35 -18.34
N ILE A 143 6.18 5.08 -17.42
CA ILE A 143 4.74 5.06 -17.20
C ILE A 143 4.00 5.50 -18.47
N TYR A 144 4.42 6.60 -19.10
CA TYR A 144 3.84 7.09 -20.36
C TYR A 144 3.92 6.03 -21.46
N LEU A 145 5.08 5.40 -21.64
CA LEU A 145 5.25 4.32 -22.62
C LEU A 145 4.35 3.12 -22.29
N LEU A 146 4.25 2.74 -21.02
CA LEU A 146 3.41 1.63 -20.60
C LEU A 146 1.93 1.92 -20.85
N PHE A 147 1.44 3.13 -20.55
CA PHE A 147 0.04 3.49 -20.83
C PHE A 147 -0.26 3.60 -22.31
N THR A 148 0.65 4.19 -23.08
CA THR A 148 0.48 4.34 -24.54
C THR A 148 0.53 2.99 -25.24
N LEU A 149 1.52 2.15 -24.90
CA LEU A 149 1.77 0.87 -25.60
C LEU A 149 0.93 -0.29 -25.06
N ALA A 150 0.83 -0.45 -23.74
CA ALA A 150 0.16 -1.59 -23.13
C ALA A 150 -1.34 -1.38 -22.93
N PHE A 151 -1.76 -0.14 -22.68
CA PHE A 151 -3.17 0.17 -22.42
C PHE A 151 -3.86 0.91 -23.57
N SER A 152 -3.13 1.52 -24.52
CA SER A 152 -3.70 2.30 -25.65
C SER A 152 -4.73 3.35 -25.20
N VAL A 153 -4.63 3.82 -23.95
CA VAL A 153 -5.50 4.86 -23.38
C VAL A 153 -4.67 6.13 -23.22
N TYR A 154 -5.10 7.20 -23.90
CA TYR A 154 -4.62 8.54 -23.61
C TYR A 154 -5.32 9.03 -22.34
N LEU A 155 -4.59 9.06 -21.22
CA LEU A 155 -5.05 9.73 -20.01
C LEU A 155 -4.94 11.26 -20.21
N PRO A 156 -5.97 12.05 -19.85
CA PRO A 156 -5.98 13.51 -20.00
C PRO A 156 -4.93 14.23 -19.12
#